data_AF-A0A8I2YTZ2-F1
#
_entry.id   AF-A0A8I2YTZ2-F1
#
_cell.length_a   1.000
_cell.length_b   1.000
_cell.length_c   1.000
_cell.angle_alpha   90.00
_cell.angle_beta   90.00
_cell.angle_gamma   90.00
#
_symmetry.space_group_name_H-M   'P 1'
#
loop_
_entity.id
_entity.type
_entity.pdbx_description
1 polymer ?
#
loop_
_entity_poly.entity_id
_entity_poly.type
_entity_poly.pdbx_seq_one_letter_code
_entity_poly.pdbx_strand_id
1 'polypeptide(L)'
;MDLFTPSSFYRWAASAIALVVIKFAVDKALLIRRAFASTKDCPGHIPLWLSPFSIMTALAGDKFPGPGMPGYYAAKFSRTLQYLLRISLPMSNIQYTRNLEPRISGLSTFCKLSPIFWLADPEALKIVTSDRHTFQKDTTHYEMLNFCGGNLISLEGADWKRHRSVAMSAFNEASSPSLANLSLFV
;
A
#
# COMPACT_ATOMS: atom_id res chain seq x y z
N MET A 1 -33.34 -36.58 -33.43
CA MET A 1 -33.21 -36.05 -32.06
C MET A 1 -32.00 -35.13 -32.07
N ASP A 2 -32.17 -33.91 -32.57
CA ASP A 2 -31.03 -33.04 -32.95
C ASP A 2 -31.01 -31.79 -32.07
N LEU A 3 -31.02 -31.99 -30.75
CA LEU A 3 -31.01 -30.90 -29.76
C LEU A 3 -29.63 -30.27 -29.56
N PHE A 4 -28.58 -30.79 -30.20
CA PHE A 4 -27.21 -30.28 -30.12
C PHE A 4 -26.71 -29.82 -31.48
N THR A 5 -27.31 -28.75 -32.01
CA THR A 5 -26.69 -28.00 -33.10
C THR A 5 -25.54 -27.16 -32.53
N PRO A 6 -24.37 -27.07 -33.19
CA PRO A 6 -23.20 -26.37 -32.68
C PRO A 6 -23.47 -24.90 -32.34
N SER A 7 -24.42 -24.25 -33.03
CA SER A 7 -24.87 -22.88 -32.74
C SER A 7 -25.55 -22.72 -31.37
N SER A 8 -26.25 -23.75 -30.88
CA SER A 8 -26.86 -23.74 -29.55
C SER A 8 -25.81 -23.78 -28.44
N PHE A 9 -24.74 -24.57 -28.60
CA PHE A 9 -23.65 -24.70 -27.64
C PHE A 9 -22.94 -23.36 -27.39
N TYR A 10 -22.66 -22.58 -28.45
CA TYR A 10 -22.03 -21.26 -28.30
C TYR A 10 -22.89 -20.28 -27.50
N ARG A 11 -24.22 -20.32 -27.63
CA ARG A 11 -25.13 -19.45 -26.86
C ARG A 11 -25.11 -19.81 -25.38
N TRP A 12 -25.09 -21.10 -25.05
CA TRP A 12 -24.95 -21.58 -23.67
C TRP A 12 -23.58 -21.20 -23.08
N ALA A 13 -22.49 -21.42 -23.81
CA ALA A 13 -21.14 -21.04 -23.37
C ALA A 13 -21.02 -19.53 -23.12
N ALA A 14 -21.53 -18.70 -24.04
CA ALA A 14 -21.53 -17.24 -23.87
C ALA A 14 -22.33 -16.80 -22.63
N SER A 15 -23.50 -17.41 -22.39
CA SER A 15 -24.31 -17.11 -21.20
C SER A 15 -23.61 -17.51 -19.89
N ALA A 16 -22.92 -18.66 -19.87
CA ALA A 16 -22.16 -19.11 -18.72
C ALA A 16 -20.99 -18.16 -18.41
N ILE A 17 -20.25 -17.74 -19.42
CA ILE A 17 -19.17 -16.76 -19.28
C ILE A 17 -19.72 -15.43 -18.76
N ALA A 18 -20.84 -14.94 -19.31
CA ALA A 18 -21.47 -13.70 -18.86
C ALA A 18 -21.86 -13.77 -17.37
N LEU A 19 -22.45 -14.89 -16.92
CA LEU A 19 -22.80 -15.08 -15.51
C LEU A 19 -21.58 -15.11 -14.59
N VAL A 20 -20.47 -15.73 -15.02
CA VAL A 20 -19.20 -15.72 -14.26
C VAL A 20 -18.64 -14.31 -14.14
N VAL A 21 -18.65 -13.54 -15.23
CA VAL A 21 -18.19 -12.14 -15.24
C VAL A 21 -19.06 -11.27 -14.33
N ILE A 22 -20.39 -11.41 -14.41
CA ILE A 22 -21.34 -10.68 -13.56
C ILE A 22 -21.10 -11.03 -12.09
N LYS A 23 -20.99 -12.31 -11.75
CA LYS A 23 -20.72 -12.75 -10.38
C LYS A 23 -19.43 -12.14 -9.84
N PHE A 24 -18.35 -12.19 -10.63
CA PHE A 24 -17.07 -11.61 -10.26
C PHE A 24 -17.17 -10.09 -10.02
N ALA A 25 -17.89 -9.38 -10.88
CA ALA A 25 -18.13 -7.94 -10.74
C ALA A 25 -18.92 -7.61 -9.47
N VAL A 26 -19.98 -8.38 -9.17
CA VAL A 26 -20.81 -8.20 -7.96
C VAL A 26 -19.99 -8.48 -6.69
N ASP A 27 -19.23 -9.58 -6.66
CA ASP A 27 -18.39 -9.93 -5.51
C ASP A 27 -17.36 -8.83 -5.24
N LYS A 28 -16.69 -8.32 -6.28
CA LYS A 28 -15.74 -7.21 -6.16
C LYS A 28 -16.40 -5.92 -5.71
N ALA A 29 -17.57 -5.57 -6.24
CA ALA A 29 -18.31 -4.39 -5.82
C ALA A 29 -18.73 -4.47 -4.34
N LEU A 30 -19.17 -5.63 -3.87
CA LEU A 30 -19.53 -5.84 -2.46
C LEU A 30 -18.31 -5.73 -1.54
N LEU A 31 -17.17 -6.31 -1.93
CA LEU A 31 -15.93 -6.17 -1.16
C LEU A 31 -15.50 -4.71 -1.04
N ILE A 32 -15.54 -3.96 -2.15
CA ILE A 32 -15.22 -2.52 -2.16
C ILE A 32 -16.15 -1.75 -1.21
N ARG A 33 -17.46 -2.00 -1.27
CA ARG A 33 -18.43 -1.35 -0.38
C ARG A 33 -18.17 -1.69 1.09
N ARG A 34 -17.84 -2.95 1.41
CA ARG A 34 -17.50 -3.37 2.78
C ARG A 34 -16.23 -2.70 3.29
N ALA A 35 -15.21 -2.58 2.45
CA ALA A 35 -13.97 -1.91 2.83
C ALA A 35 -14.14 -0.39 3.04
N PHE A 36 -14.97 0.27 2.23
CA PHE A 36 -15.32 1.67 2.48
C PHE A 36 -16.17 1.81 3.75
N ALA A 37 -17.07 0.87 4.02
CA ALA A 37 -17.83 0.87 5.27
C ALA A 37 -16.92 0.70 6.51
N SER A 38 -15.88 -0.15 6.42
CA SER A 38 -14.94 -0.34 7.53
C SER A 38 -13.97 0.83 7.73
N THR A 39 -13.80 1.70 6.74
CA THR A 39 -12.88 2.86 6.79
C THR A 39 -13.60 4.19 6.95
N LYS A 40 -14.92 4.19 7.23
CA LYS A 40 -15.79 5.38 7.25
C LYS A 40 -15.28 6.53 8.11
N ASP A 41 -14.55 6.24 9.18
CA ASP A 41 -14.04 7.24 10.12
C ASP A 41 -12.70 7.89 9.67
N CYS A 42 -12.09 7.38 8.59
CA CYS A 42 -10.83 7.88 8.07
C CYS A 42 -11.07 8.88 6.93
N PRO A 43 -10.47 10.09 6.97
CA PRO A 43 -10.54 11.01 5.83
C PRO A 43 -9.81 10.43 4.60
N GLY A 44 -10.24 10.87 3.41
CA GLY A 44 -9.66 10.42 2.14
C GLY A 44 -10.05 8.98 1.78
N HIS A 45 -11.02 8.83 0.90
CA HIS A 45 -11.46 7.55 0.32
C HIS A 45 -11.06 7.51 -1.15
N ILE A 46 -9.79 7.21 -1.42
CA ILE A 46 -9.29 7.17 -2.80
C ILE A 46 -9.15 5.71 -3.22
N PRO A 47 -9.93 5.20 -4.18
CA PRO A 47 -9.68 3.88 -4.74
C PRO A 47 -8.33 3.93 -5.48
N LEU A 48 -7.40 3.09 -5.05
CA LEU A 48 -6.13 2.85 -5.72
C LEU A 48 -6.31 1.64 -6.64
N TRP A 49 -5.98 1.80 -7.92
CA TRP A 49 -6.09 0.69 -8.86
C TRP A 49 -5.07 -0.41 -8.57
N LEU A 50 -3.85 -0.01 -8.25
CA LEU A 50 -2.76 -0.91 -7.92
C LEU A 50 -2.29 -0.63 -6.48
N SER A 51 -1.60 -1.59 -5.87
CA SER A 51 -0.89 -1.30 -4.62
C SER A 51 0.38 -0.50 -4.96
N PRO A 52 0.68 0.62 -4.29
CA PRO A 52 1.93 1.38 -4.49
C PRO A 52 3.19 0.52 -4.37
N PHE A 53 3.13 -0.52 -3.55
CA PHE A 53 4.26 -1.41 -3.25
C PHE A 53 4.26 -2.69 -4.09
N SER A 54 3.34 -2.82 -5.04
CA SER A 54 3.38 -3.93 -6.00
C SER A 54 4.47 -3.70 -7.05
N ILE A 55 5.18 -4.77 -7.42
CA ILE A 55 6.14 -4.77 -8.54
C ILE A 55 5.49 -4.23 -9.82
N MET A 56 4.21 -4.56 -10.06
CA MET A 56 3.47 -4.05 -11.21
C MET A 56 3.40 -2.52 -11.20
N THR A 57 3.30 -1.90 -10.03
CA THR A 57 3.32 -0.43 -9.89
C THR A 57 4.72 0.12 -10.05
N ALA A 58 5.76 -0.57 -9.58
CA ALA A 58 7.13 -0.14 -9.82
C ALA A 58 7.48 -0.17 -11.31
N LEU A 59 7.03 -1.21 -12.03
CA LEU A 59 7.22 -1.35 -13.48
C LEU A 59 6.34 -0.39 -14.28
N ALA A 60 5.09 -0.19 -13.86
CA ALA A 60 4.16 0.71 -14.52
C ALA A 60 4.31 2.17 -14.08
N GLY A 61 5.15 2.47 -13.07
CA GLY A 61 5.18 3.75 -12.36
C GLY A 61 5.50 4.96 -13.23
N ASP A 62 6.19 4.76 -14.35
CA ASP A 62 6.48 5.81 -15.33
C ASP A 62 5.25 6.22 -16.15
N LYS A 63 4.29 5.29 -16.33
CA LYS A 63 3.09 5.51 -17.16
C LYS A 63 1.79 5.54 -16.37
N PHE A 64 1.77 4.98 -15.16
CA PHE A 64 0.56 4.78 -14.39
C PHE A 64 0.85 4.76 -12.88
N PRO A 65 0.06 5.49 -12.08
CA PRO A 65 -0.95 6.51 -12.45
C PRO A 65 -0.31 7.80 -12.98
N GLY A 66 -0.94 8.43 -13.97
CA GLY A 66 -0.48 9.71 -14.53
C GLY A 66 -0.73 10.90 -13.59
N PRO A 67 -0.01 12.03 -13.77
CA PRO A 67 -0.24 13.23 -12.98
C PRO A 67 -1.69 13.71 -13.14
N GLY A 68 -2.38 13.91 -12.01
CA GLY A 68 -3.80 14.31 -11.99
C GLY A 68 -4.80 13.16 -11.93
N MET A 69 -4.37 11.91 -12.05
CA MET A 69 -5.24 10.76 -11.83
C MET A 69 -5.45 10.48 -10.33
N PRO A 70 -6.64 9.97 -9.93
CA PRO A 70 -6.84 9.42 -8.59
C PRO A 70 -5.80 8.33 -8.31
N GLY A 71 -5.03 8.49 -7.23
CA GLY A 71 -3.96 7.57 -6.87
C GLY A 71 -2.56 7.91 -7.39
N TYR A 72 -2.34 9.10 -7.96
CA TYR A 72 -0.99 9.58 -8.30
C TYR A 72 -0.07 9.61 -7.06
N TYR A 73 0.80 8.60 -6.91
CA TYR A 73 1.63 8.38 -5.72
C TYR A 73 2.65 9.50 -5.45
N ALA A 74 3.10 10.19 -6.50
CA ALA A 74 4.04 11.28 -6.40
C ALA A 74 3.37 12.67 -6.26
N ALA A 75 2.03 12.72 -6.09
CA ALA A 75 1.37 13.97 -5.75
C ALA A 75 1.88 14.45 -4.40
N LYS A 76 2.51 15.63 -4.35
CA LYS A 76 2.78 16.29 -3.07
C LYS A 76 1.43 16.43 -2.35
N PHE A 77 1.32 15.85 -1.15
CA PHE A 77 0.12 15.85 -0.30
C PHE A 77 -0.48 17.25 -0.09
N SER A 78 0.29 18.32 -0.34
CA SER A 78 -0.14 19.71 -0.26
C SER A 78 -1.25 20.11 -1.24
N ARG A 79 -1.32 19.55 -2.47
CA ARG A 79 -2.32 20.02 -3.46
C ARG A 79 -3.74 19.56 -3.16
N THR A 80 -3.92 18.32 -2.73
CA THR A 80 -5.25 17.75 -2.44
C THR A 80 -5.83 18.31 -1.14
N LEU A 81 -4.97 18.54 -0.13
CA LEU A 81 -5.37 19.20 1.13
C LEU A 81 -5.67 20.70 0.94
N GLN A 82 -4.90 21.42 0.11
CA GLN A 82 -5.19 22.82 -0.20
C GLN A 82 -6.55 23.01 -0.87
N TYR A 83 -6.97 22.09 -1.74
CA TYR A 83 -8.29 22.15 -2.38
C TYR A 83 -9.44 21.88 -1.40
N LEU A 84 -9.31 20.89 -0.51
CA LEU A 84 -10.34 20.56 0.48
C LEU A 84 -10.44 21.61 1.59
N LEU A 85 -9.32 22.21 2.02
CA LEU A 85 -9.29 23.28 3.01
C LEU A 85 -9.83 24.62 2.46
N ARG A 86 -9.66 24.89 1.15
CA ARG A 86 -10.16 26.13 0.52
C ARG A 86 -11.68 26.22 0.42
N ILE A 87 -12.37 25.08 0.34
CA ILE A 87 -13.83 25.05 0.12
C ILE A 87 -14.60 25.22 1.45
N SER A 88 -13.95 25.07 2.61
CA SER A 88 -14.67 24.83 3.87
C SER A 88 -14.49 25.88 4.99
N LEU A 89 -13.55 26.83 4.95
CA LEU A 89 -13.30 27.69 6.14
C LEU A 89 -13.17 29.21 5.87
N PRO A 90 -13.88 30.08 6.62
CA PRO A 90 -13.63 31.52 6.68
C PRO A 90 -12.35 31.85 7.45
N MET A 91 -11.67 32.91 7.02
CA MET A 91 -10.23 33.19 7.14
C MET A 91 -9.64 33.49 8.54
N SER A 92 -10.34 33.36 9.66
CA SER A 92 -9.91 34.02 10.91
C SER A 92 -9.43 33.14 12.09
N ASN A 93 -9.35 31.81 11.97
CA ASN A 93 -8.96 30.93 13.09
C ASN A 93 -7.86 29.92 12.73
N ILE A 94 -6.68 30.39 12.32
CA ILE A 94 -5.57 29.57 11.81
C ILE A 94 -4.65 29.01 12.92
N GLN A 95 -4.81 29.35 14.20
CA GLN A 95 -3.81 29.02 15.22
C GLN A 95 -3.98 27.69 15.99
N TYR A 96 -5.09 26.97 15.80
CA TYR A 96 -5.43 25.71 16.51
C TYR A 96 -5.50 24.45 15.62
N THR A 97 -5.13 24.48 14.33
CA THR A 97 -5.04 23.25 13.49
C THR A 97 -3.81 22.38 13.81
N ARG A 98 -3.33 22.44 15.06
CA ARG A 98 -1.98 22.06 15.50
C ARG A 98 -1.83 20.57 15.84
N ASN A 99 -2.89 19.77 15.71
CA ASN A 99 -2.86 18.33 15.94
C ASN A 99 -3.59 17.60 14.82
N LEU A 100 -2.86 16.80 14.04
CA LEU A 100 -3.33 15.56 13.40
C LEU A 100 -4.52 15.72 12.43
N GLU A 101 -4.40 15.66 11.11
CA GLU A 101 -3.93 14.50 10.34
C GLU A 101 -4.19 14.77 8.85
N PRO A 102 -3.36 14.22 7.96
CA PRO A 102 -3.94 13.55 6.80
C PRO A 102 -3.61 12.06 6.85
N ARG A 103 -4.45 11.29 7.55
CA ARG A 103 -4.63 9.88 7.23
C ARG A 103 -5.37 9.86 5.91
N ILE A 104 -4.70 9.47 4.83
CA ILE A 104 -5.41 9.17 3.58
C ILE A 104 -5.54 7.66 3.54
N SER A 105 -6.78 7.17 3.43
CA SER A 105 -7.04 5.75 3.20
C SER A 105 -7.15 5.47 1.70
N GLY A 106 -6.25 4.64 1.21
CA GLY A 106 -6.27 4.11 -0.15
C GLY A 106 -6.79 2.68 -0.14
N LEU A 107 -7.49 2.27 -1.19
CA LEU A 107 -7.96 0.89 -1.35
C LEU A 107 -7.38 0.29 -2.62
N SER A 108 -6.50 -0.70 -2.53
CA SER A 108 -5.97 -1.38 -3.73
C SER A 108 -7.03 -2.34 -4.31
N THR A 109 -7.49 -2.14 -5.55
CA THR A 109 -8.67 -2.84 -6.08
C THR A 109 -8.37 -4.06 -6.96
N PHE A 110 -7.19 -4.16 -7.59
CA PHE A 110 -6.95 -5.14 -8.66
C PHE A 110 -6.90 -6.61 -8.17
N CYS A 111 -5.96 -6.98 -7.29
CA CYS A 111 -5.80 -8.38 -6.85
C CYS A 111 -6.35 -8.64 -5.44
N LYS A 112 -5.96 -7.82 -4.47
CA LYS A 112 -6.31 -7.96 -3.05
C LYS A 112 -6.78 -6.62 -2.51
N LEU A 113 -7.96 -6.64 -1.89
CA LEU A 113 -8.56 -5.45 -1.30
C LEU A 113 -7.95 -5.21 0.09
N SER A 114 -6.94 -4.36 0.15
CA SER A 114 -6.31 -3.95 1.42
C SER A 114 -6.42 -2.44 1.60
N PRO A 115 -6.85 -1.97 2.79
CA PRO A 115 -6.72 -0.57 3.14
C PRO A 115 -5.24 -0.23 3.30
N ILE A 116 -4.86 0.95 2.82
CA ILE A 116 -3.52 1.51 2.92
C ILE A 116 -3.66 2.86 3.61
N PHE A 117 -2.90 3.06 4.70
CA PHE A 117 -2.91 4.31 5.44
C PHE A 117 -1.60 5.05 5.22
N TRP A 118 -1.70 6.30 4.78
CA TRP A 118 -0.57 7.21 4.75
C TRP A 118 -0.50 7.96 6.08
N LEU A 119 0.65 7.89 6.75
CA LEU A 119 0.89 8.57 8.02
C LEU A 119 1.87 9.72 7.77
N ALA A 120 1.48 10.93 8.17
CA ALA A 120 2.34 12.11 8.11
C ALA A 120 2.68 12.66 9.50
N ASP A 121 1.94 12.27 10.53
CA ASP A 121 2.15 12.71 11.90
C ASP A 121 3.30 11.91 12.56
N PRO A 122 4.34 12.58 13.12
CA PRO A 122 5.44 11.90 13.78
C PRO A 122 5.03 11.11 15.02
N GLU A 123 4.05 11.57 15.79
CA GLU A 123 3.59 10.85 17.00
C GLU A 123 2.85 9.57 16.62
N ALA A 124 1.95 9.63 15.63
CA ALA A 124 1.33 8.45 15.04
C ALA A 124 2.38 7.47 14.48
N LEU A 125 3.39 7.98 13.77
CA LEU A 125 4.46 7.15 13.21
C LEU A 125 5.26 6.45 14.32
N LYS A 126 5.59 7.15 15.40
CA LYS A 126 6.28 6.59 16.56
C LYS A 126 5.48 5.46 17.21
N ILE A 127 4.17 5.64 17.39
CA ILE A 127 3.30 4.60 17.96
C ILE A 127 3.32 3.36 17.05
N VAL A 128 3.06 3.54 15.75
CA VAL A 128 3.01 2.44 14.78
C VAL A 128 4.34 1.70 14.66
N THR A 129 5.47 2.43 14.70
CA THR A 129 6.80 1.83 14.59
C THR A 129 7.29 1.20 15.89
N SER A 130 6.80 1.68 17.04
CA SER A 130 7.14 1.13 18.37
C SER A 130 6.42 -0.19 18.66
N ASP A 131 5.13 -0.30 18.31
CA ASP A 131 4.33 -1.50 18.54
C ASP A 131 4.37 -2.45 17.34
N ARG A 132 5.48 -3.17 17.22
CA ARG A 132 5.64 -4.16 16.15
C ARG A 132 4.77 -5.41 16.32
N HIS A 133 4.24 -5.68 17.51
CA HIS A 133 3.39 -6.85 17.72
C HIS A 133 2.02 -6.64 17.10
N THR A 134 1.47 -5.43 17.27
CA THR A 134 0.20 -5.03 16.65
C THR A 134 0.38 -4.69 15.18
N PHE A 135 1.43 -3.94 14.83
CA PHE A 135 1.72 -3.51 13.45
C PHE A 135 2.84 -4.36 12.84
N GLN A 136 2.46 -5.55 12.37
CA GLN A 136 3.38 -6.44 11.66
C GLN A 136 3.64 -5.93 10.24
N LYS A 137 4.89 -6.08 9.78
CA LYS A 137 5.23 -5.78 8.40
C LYS A 137 4.59 -6.80 7.47
N ASP A 138 4.15 -6.34 6.30
CA ASP A 138 3.69 -7.22 5.23
C ASP A 138 4.91 -7.85 4.53
N THR A 139 5.32 -9.02 5.02
CA THR A 139 6.50 -9.74 4.52
C THR A 139 6.33 -10.27 3.10
N THR A 140 5.09 -10.47 2.64
CA THR A 140 4.78 -10.99 1.30
C THR A 140 5.33 -10.08 0.20
N HIS A 141 5.32 -8.77 0.41
CA HIS A 141 5.83 -7.82 -0.58
C HIS A 141 7.37 -7.81 -0.69
N TYR A 142 8.07 -8.31 0.33
CA TYR A 142 9.53 -8.34 0.38
C TYR A 142 10.13 -9.68 -0.02
N GLU A 143 9.31 -10.66 -0.42
CA GLU A 143 9.78 -11.99 -0.80
C GLU A 143 10.77 -11.94 -1.98
N MET A 144 10.58 -11.01 -2.92
CA MET A 144 11.51 -10.79 -4.03
C MET A 144 12.93 -10.43 -3.56
N LEU A 145 13.07 -9.75 -2.41
CA LEU A 145 14.37 -9.38 -1.86
C LEU A 145 15.11 -10.59 -1.26
N ASN A 146 14.46 -11.74 -1.15
CA ASN A 146 15.05 -12.95 -0.58
C ASN A 146 15.85 -13.78 -1.60
N PHE A 147 16.26 -13.21 -2.72
CA PHE A 147 17.07 -13.92 -3.72
C PHE A 147 18.36 -14.53 -3.12
N CYS A 148 19.00 -13.80 -2.20
CA CYS A 148 20.21 -14.25 -1.49
C CYS A 148 19.92 -14.89 -0.12
N GLY A 149 18.65 -15.23 0.17
CA GLY A 149 18.18 -15.69 1.48
C GLY A 149 17.39 -14.63 2.26
N GLY A 150 16.89 -15.02 3.43
CA GLY A 150 16.05 -14.15 4.28
C GLY A 150 16.77 -12.87 4.72
N ASN A 151 16.13 -11.72 4.49
CA ASN A 151 16.66 -10.41 4.82
C ASN A 151 15.99 -9.83 6.07
N LEU A 152 16.64 -8.86 6.74
CA LEU A 152 16.09 -8.12 7.89
C LEU A 152 14.76 -7.42 7.61
N ILE A 153 14.48 -7.12 6.35
CA ILE A 153 13.25 -6.44 5.91
C ILE A 153 12.11 -7.44 5.71
N SER A 154 12.41 -8.65 5.26
CA SER A 154 11.44 -9.70 4.94
C SER A 154 11.15 -10.66 6.10
N LEU A 155 12.00 -10.69 7.12
CA LEU A 155 11.84 -11.52 8.30
C LEU A 155 11.11 -10.79 9.43
N GLU A 156 10.33 -11.53 10.21
CA GLU A 156 9.65 -11.06 11.42
C GLU A 156 9.89 -11.98 12.63
N GLY A 157 9.58 -11.47 13.83
CA GLY A 157 9.63 -12.26 15.07
C GLY A 157 11.04 -12.75 15.46
N ALA A 158 11.14 -14.05 15.78
CA ALA A 158 12.37 -14.66 16.29
C ALA A 158 13.50 -14.67 15.25
N ASP A 159 13.18 -14.95 13.99
CA ASP A 159 14.16 -14.98 12.91
C ASP A 159 14.74 -13.61 12.63
N TRP A 160 13.90 -12.57 12.68
CA TRP A 160 14.35 -11.19 12.62
C TRP A 160 15.33 -10.86 13.77
N LYS A 161 15.01 -11.28 14.99
CA LYS A 161 15.87 -11.05 16.16
C LYS A 161 17.23 -11.70 16.00
N ARG A 162 17.26 -12.94 15.48
CA ARG A 162 18.50 -13.69 15.18
C ARG A 162 19.34 -13.00 14.10
N HIS A 163 18.73 -12.57 13.00
CA HIS A 163 19.46 -11.88 11.93
C HIS A 163 19.98 -10.53 12.40
N ARG A 164 19.19 -9.79 13.18
CA ARG A 164 19.60 -8.51 13.76
C ARG A 164 20.75 -8.68 14.74
N SER A 165 20.75 -9.69 15.60
CA SER A 165 21.84 -9.88 16.56
C SER A 165 23.18 -10.16 15.86
N VAL A 166 23.15 -10.88 14.73
CA VAL A 166 24.36 -11.13 13.93
C VAL A 166 24.82 -9.85 13.23
N ALA A 167 23.90 -9.09 12.62
CA ALA A 167 24.25 -7.85 11.92
C ALA A 167 24.71 -6.73 12.88
N MET A 168 24.12 -6.65 14.07
CA MET A 168 24.39 -5.57 15.05
C MET A 168 25.85 -5.54 15.51
N SER A 169 26.55 -6.67 15.54
CA SER A 169 27.97 -6.71 15.91
C SER A 169 28.86 -5.97 14.90
N ALA A 170 28.48 -5.94 13.62
CA ALA A 170 29.23 -5.27 12.57
C ALA A 170 29.03 -3.74 12.57
N PHE A 171 27.89 -3.26 13.09
CA PHE A 171 27.50 -1.84 13.13
C PHE A 171 27.61 -1.24 14.53
N ASN A 172 28.60 -1.65 15.31
CA ASN A 172 28.86 -1.03 16.61
C ASN A 172 29.70 0.25 16.44
N GLU A 173 29.69 1.13 17.44
CA GLU A 173 30.50 2.37 17.40
C GLU A 173 32.01 2.07 17.37
N ALA A 174 32.44 0.92 17.88
CA ALA A 174 33.83 0.49 17.90
C ALA A 174 34.37 0.06 16.51
N SER A 175 33.50 -0.44 15.61
CA SER A 175 33.85 -0.84 14.24
C SER A 175 33.75 0.31 13.24
N SER A 176 33.01 1.36 13.58
CA SER A 176 32.83 2.54 12.74
C SER A 176 34.15 3.27 12.38
N PRO A 177 35.10 3.50 13.31
CA PRO A 177 36.37 4.16 12.97
C PRO A 177 37.33 3.31 12.12
N SER A 178 37.25 1.97 12.14
CA SER A 178 38.10 1.13 11.28
C SER A 178 37.64 1.11 9.82
N LEU A 179 36.36 1.35 9.56
CA LEU A 179 35.81 1.50 8.20
C LEU A 179 36.23 2.83 7.54
N ALA A 180 36.41 3.90 8.32
CA ALA A 180 36.88 5.19 7.82
C ALA A 180 38.32 5.16 7.27
N ASN A 181 39.16 4.25 7.77
CA ASN A 181 40.52 4.06 7.28
C ASN A 181 40.58 3.20 6.00
N LEU A 182 39.55 2.41 5.69
CA LEU A 182 39.48 1.62 4.46
C LEU A 182 39.06 2.46 3.24
N SER A 183 38.34 3.58 3.43
CA SER A 183 38.04 4.55 2.36
C SER A 183 39.23 5.44 1.96
N LEU A 184 40.37 5.37 2.66
CA LEU A 184 41.61 6.06 2.30
C LEU A 184 42.51 5.25 1.34
N PHE A 185 42.09 4.03 0.96
CA PHE A 185 42.82 3.14 0.06
C PHE A 185 42.13 2.89 -1.28
N VAL A 186 41.14 3.71 -1.65
CA VAL A 186 40.52 3.76 -3.00
C VAL A 186 40.68 5.17 -3.54
#